data_AF-A0A1Q3W9M8-F1
#
_entry.id   AF-A0A1Q3W9M8-F1
#
_cell.length_a   1.000
_cell.length_b   1.000
_cell.length_c   1.000
_cell.angle_alpha   90.00
_cell.angle_beta   90.00
_cell.angle_gamma   90.00
#
_symmetry.space_group_name_H-M   'P 1'
#
loop_
_entity.id
_entity.type
_entity.pdbx_description
1 polymer ?
#
loop_
_entity_poly.entity_id
_entity_poly.type
_entity_poly.pdbx_seq_one_letter_code
_entity_poly.pdbx_strand_id
1 'polypeptide(L)'
;MMLRLISMLLFIIVLLLSSCDTGLNPIDTNQKHQNELTEQNHTVFTDIELPDEVMLQVFSMLSVKDIAHASQVCKYWLMLSEDPALWRVVRLHIHGDYPASDATREQAKKHMLRVHVNTLSDLSTIANLVEKYKLNEGHPFSMCQNLLINHTSKKIIDEYAAQGNELAIGWKISNLTKGKYGYERNTKHAIALNDLLIEKGNQKAIDRKIQGVVNGWYGYEKNPQAVNTLYKYLAERGHEEATKRKITGLIYGQHGYDRDCAAAVAINESLIEQGNQQAIGRKMQGFTGFNGYGYKKDLKAAAVFIDSLAGKGNEEAIRRKIDGLSNGWYGYEKNPQAAVIFIDSLVEQGHQETISLKIKALLAGKYGYEKNPKAAANLNDVLAQQGHKKAITLKITGHIFGRNGYEKGLENAIILIDSLVGKGNEEAIRLKIEGLSNGWHGYKKNPQAAIAFNDHLAKQGNKEAIKRKIEGVLRGRYGYTRKKTIRLKTWIEAEAYQGERWACYLKAQGLKYGILGFQQDHQAAILYIQSNNIPY
;
A
#
# COMPACT_ATOMS: atom_id res chain seq x y z
N MET A 1 33.33 2.60 32.36
CA MET A 1 32.17 3.39 31.89
C MET A 1 30.84 2.83 32.40
N MET A 2 30.62 1.51 32.35
CA MET A 2 29.39 0.84 32.83
C MET A 2 29.12 1.02 34.35
N LEU A 3 30.16 1.01 35.21
CA LEU A 3 29.99 1.28 36.65
C LEU A 3 29.55 2.71 36.98
N ARG A 4 29.93 3.71 36.16
CA ARG A 4 29.51 5.11 36.38
C ARG A 4 28.04 5.33 36.00
N LEU A 5 27.53 4.60 35.01
CA LEU A 5 26.12 4.61 34.60
C LEU A 5 25.21 3.94 35.63
N ILE A 6 25.64 2.80 36.21
CA ILE A 6 24.89 2.12 37.27
C ILE A 6 24.84 2.98 38.54
N SER A 7 25.96 3.64 38.88
CA SER A 7 26.01 4.56 40.02
C SER A 7 25.14 5.80 39.83
N MET A 8 25.00 6.32 38.59
CA MET A 8 24.09 7.44 38.29
C MET A 8 22.62 7.00 38.32
N LEU A 9 22.28 5.81 37.80
CA LEU A 9 20.92 5.28 37.84
C LEU A 9 20.44 5.01 39.26
N LEU A 10 21.31 4.46 40.12
CA LEU A 10 21.01 4.26 41.55
C LEU A 10 20.81 5.60 42.27
N PHE A 11 21.58 6.63 41.93
CA PHE A 11 21.43 7.95 42.52
C PHE A 11 20.11 8.62 42.12
N ILE A 12 19.68 8.45 40.86
CA ILE A 12 18.42 8.98 40.34
C ILE A 12 17.21 8.23 40.91
N ILE A 13 17.30 6.90 41.09
CA ILE A 13 16.22 6.11 41.72
C ILE A 13 16.01 6.50 43.20
N VAL A 14 17.09 6.82 43.93
CA VAL A 14 17.00 7.27 45.33
C VAL A 14 16.38 8.67 45.43
N LEU A 15 16.64 9.56 44.47
CA LEU A 15 16.02 10.89 44.39
C LEU A 15 14.53 10.86 43.98
N LEU A 16 14.09 9.85 43.22
CA LEU A 16 12.71 9.73 42.75
C LEU A 16 11.75 9.11 43.77
N LEU A 17 12.26 8.39 44.77
CA LEU A 17 11.45 7.80 45.85
C LEU A 17 11.14 8.78 46.98
N SER A 18 11.80 9.94 47.01
CA SER A 18 11.67 10.95 48.06
C SER A 18 10.68 12.09 47.73
N SER A 19 10.21 12.21 46.48
CA SER A 19 9.34 13.30 46.00
C SER A 19 7.84 12.99 46.06
N CYS A 20 7.43 11.98 46.84
CA CYS A 20 6.02 11.62 47.00
C CYS A 20 5.63 11.77 48.46
N ASP A 21 5.06 12.92 48.83
CA ASP A 21 4.28 13.01 50.06
C ASP A 21 2.89 13.60 49.82
N THR A 22 1.90 12.88 50.33
CA THR A 22 0.46 13.11 50.15
C THR A 22 0.00 14.19 51.11
N GLY A 23 -0.39 15.36 50.60
CA GLY A 23 -0.89 16.46 51.41
C GLY A 23 -2.21 16.15 52.13
N LEU A 24 -2.14 16.04 53.46
CA LEU A 24 -3.26 16.24 54.38
C LEU A 24 -2.75 17.04 55.59
N ASN A 25 -3.08 18.32 55.65
CA ASN A 25 -2.84 19.18 56.82
C ASN A 25 -3.83 18.87 57.94
N PRO A 26 -3.40 18.98 59.22
CA PRO A 26 -4.26 19.44 60.27
C PRO A 26 -3.79 20.74 60.93
N ILE A 27 -4.78 21.41 61.51
CA ILE A 27 -4.81 22.74 62.11
C ILE A 27 -3.94 22.85 63.38
N ASP A 28 -3.34 24.02 63.53
CA ASP A 28 -2.48 24.48 64.62
C ASP A 28 -3.28 24.78 65.92
N THR A 29 -2.76 24.38 67.09
CA THR A 29 -2.42 25.32 68.20
C THR A 29 -1.95 24.62 69.49
N ASN A 30 -0.89 25.21 70.06
CA ASN A 30 -0.51 25.35 71.47
C ASN A 30 0.65 24.51 72.10
N GLN A 31 1.66 25.31 72.48
CA GLN A 31 2.90 25.13 73.24
C GLN A 31 2.86 24.27 74.52
N LYS A 32 3.94 23.50 74.79
CA LYS A 32 4.96 23.78 75.85
C LYS A 32 6.05 22.67 75.96
N HIS A 33 7.31 23.13 75.97
CA HIS A 33 8.50 22.66 76.72
C HIS A 33 8.69 21.16 77.08
N GLN A 34 9.77 20.52 76.61
CA GLN A 34 11.08 20.36 77.31
C GLN A 34 11.98 19.35 76.58
N ASN A 35 13.29 19.52 76.75
CA ASN A 35 14.42 18.79 76.16
C ASN A 35 14.35 17.25 76.27
N GLU A 36 14.81 16.53 75.24
CA GLU A 36 16.05 15.72 75.27
C GLU A 36 16.23 14.85 74.02
N LEU A 37 17.47 14.88 73.50
CA LEU A 37 18.18 13.80 72.78
C LEU A 37 17.44 13.07 71.65
N THR A 38 17.76 13.43 70.41
CA THR A 38 18.07 12.43 69.36
C THR A 38 18.77 13.11 68.19
N GLU A 39 19.90 12.52 67.78
CA GLU A 39 20.57 12.79 66.52
C GLU A 39 19.57 12.66 65.36
N GLN A 40 19.31 13.75 64.65
CA GLN A 40 18.71 13.68 63.32
C GLN A 40 19.59 14.44 62.35
N ASN A 41 20.29 13.66 61.52
CA ASN A 41 20.81 14.11 60.23
C ASN A 41 19.63 14.57 59.36
N HIS A 42 19.17 15.79 59.55
CA HIS A 42 18.32 16.47 58.59
C HIS A 42 19.19 16.94 57.42
N THR A 43 19.55 16.01 56.54
CA THR A 43 19.79 16.36 55.14
C THR A 43 18.45 16.79 54.57
N VAL A 44 18.22 18.10 54.55
CA VAL A 44 17.14 18.73 53.78
C VAL A 44 17.45 18.47 52.31
N PHE A 45 16.89 17.39 51.75
CA PHE A 45 16.76 17.28 50.30
C PHE A 45 15.68 18.28 49.90
N THR A 46 16.11 19.46 49.47
CA THR A 46 15.26 20.38 48.72
C THR A 46 14.67 19.62 47.53
N ASP A 47 13.37 19.74 47.30
CA ASP A 47 12.68 19.19 46.13
C ASP A 47 13.39 19.63 44.84
N ILE A 48 14.25 18.77 44.29
CA ILE A 48 14.89 19.00 43.00
C ILE A 48 13.86 18.63 41.94
N GLU A 49 13.02 19.58 41.55
CA GLU A 49 12.23 19.45 40.33
C GLU A 49 13.16 19.55 39.11
N LEU A 50 13.35 18.41 38.43
CA LEU A 50 14.12 18.36 37.19
C LEU A 50 13.32 19.05 36.07
N PRO A 51 13.98 19.86 35.22
CA PRO A 51 13.33 20.45 34.05
C PRO A 51 12.72 19.39 33.13
N ASP A 52 11.59 19.72 32.50
CA ASP A 52 10.87 18.85 31.56
C ASP A 52 11.80 18.24 30.52
N GLU A 53 12.75 18.99 29.97
CA GLU A 53 13.68 18.48 28.96
C GLU A 53 14.57 17.35 29.48
N VAL A 54 15.00 17.44 30.74
CA VAL A 54 15.81 16.39 31.39
C VAL A 54 14.94 15.17 31.69
N MET A 55 13.71 15.38 32.17
CA MET A 55 12.76 14.30 32.41
C MET A 55 12.37 13.57 31.13
N LEU A 56 12.15 14.28 30.03
CA LEU A 56 11.88 13.71 28.70
C LEU A 56 13.08 12.89 28.20
N GLN A 57 14.32 13.34 28.44
CA GLN A 57 15.52 12.54 28.13
C GLN A 57 15.55 11.25 28.95
N VAL A 58 15.29 11.31 30.26
CA VAL A 58 15.19 10.11 31.10
C VAL A 58 14.11 9.16 30.59
N PHE A 59 12.91 9.68 30.29
CA PHE A 59 11.79 8.89 29.77
C PHE A 59 12.13 8.27 28.41
N SER A 60 12.90 8.95 27.57
CA SER A 60 13.30 8.44 26.26
C SER A 60 14.23 7.22 26.31
N MET A 61 14.89 7.00 27.45
CA MET A 61 15.75 5.84 27.70
C MET A 61 14.96 4.63 28.22
N LEU A 62 13.70 4.82 28.59
CA LEU A 62 12.82 3.76 29.08
C LEU A 62 12.20 2.97 27.93
N SER A 63 11.83 1.71 28.21
CA SER A 63 11.03 0.95 27.25
C SER A 63 9.62 1.55 27.12
N VAL A 64 8.93 1.29 26.00
CA VAL A 64 7.53 1.74 25.82
C VAL A 64 6.62 1.26 26.96
N LYS A 65 6.90 0.08 27.52
CA LYS A 65 6.19 -0.47 28.66
C LYS A 65 6.46 0.33 29.94
N ASP A 66 7.72 0.69 30.18
CA ASP A 66 8.10 1.43 31.39
C ASP A 66 7.66 2.88 31.32
N ILE A 67 7.63 3.52 30.14
CA ILE A 67 6.98 4.83 29.94
C ILE A 67 5.49 4.74 30.31
N ALA A 68 4.80 3.66 29.94
CA ALA A 68 3.40 3.48 30.30
C ALA A 68 3.21 3.31 31.81
N HIS A 69 4.10 2.61 32.51
CA HIS A 69 4.07 2.52 33.97
C HIS A 69 4.40 3.86 34.63
N ALA A 70 5.42 4.58 34.15
CA ALA A 70 5.77 5.91 34.64
C ALA A 70 4.58 6.89 34.52
N SER A 71 3.81 6.80 33.43
CA SER A 71 2.61 7.64 33.25
C SER A 71 1.52 7.44 34.30
N GLN A 72 1.59 6.37 35.11
CA GLN A 72 0.62 6.06 36.16
C GLN A 72 1.06 6.56 37.55
N VAL A 73 2.29 7.07 37.69
CA VAL A 73 2.84 7.48 39.00
C VAL A 73 2.23 8.79 39.47
N CYS A 74 2.20 9.82 38.61
CA CYS A 74 1.59 11.12 38.94
C CYS A 74 1.12 11.87 37.67
N LYS A 75 0.34 12.95 37.86
CA LYS A 75 -0.20 13.77 36.76
C LYS A 75 0.89 14.44 35.92
N TYR A 76 1.98 14.86 36.55
CA TYR A 76 3.11 15.47 35.86
C TYR A 76 3.80 14.47 34.92
N TRP A 77 4.05 13.24 35.36
CA TRP A 77 4.64 12.21 34.52
C TRP A 77 3.70 11.72 33.43
N LEU A 78 2.38 11.72 33.69
CA LEU A 78 1.38 11.50 32.66
C LEU A 78 1.51 12.54 31.54
N MET A 79 1.59 13.83 31.89
CA MET A 79 1.77 14.92 30.94
C MET A 79 3.05 14.74 30.10
N LEU A 80 4.18 14.48 30.74
CA LEU A 80 5.45 14.23 30.05
C LEU A 80 5.41 13.00 29.14
N SER A 81 4.68 11.95 29.55
CA SER A 81 4.51 10.73 28.74
C SER A 81 3.64 10.95 27.49
N GLU A 82 2.91 12.05 27.41
CA GLU A 82 2.09 12.44 26.26
C GLU A 82 2.80 13.42 25.32
N ASP A 83 3.97 13.92 25.72
CA ASP A 83 4.73 14.90 24.95
C ASP A 83 5.19 14.34 23.58
N PRO A 84 4.94 15.04 22.46
CA PRO A 84 5.35 14.59 21.12
C PRO A 84 6.86 14.45 20.92
N ALA A 85 7.69 15.27 21.59
CA ALA A 85 9.14 15.20 21.48
C ALA A 85 9.68 13.87 22.03
N LEU A 86 9.11 13.37 23.14
CA LEU A 86 9.42 12.04 23.67
C LEU A 86 9.20 10.96 22.60
N TRP A 87 8.02 10.95 21.98
CA TRP A 87 7.66 9.90 21.03
C TRP A 87 8.47 9.95 19.73
N ARG A 88 8.95 11.13 19.31
CA ARG A 88 9.91 11.24 18.21
C ARG A 88 11.25 10.57 18.53
N VAL A 89 11.74 10.73 19.76
CA VAL A 89 12.98 10.08 20.21
C VAL A 89 12.78 8.58 20.41
N VAL A 90 11.69 8.16 21.06
CA VAL A 90 11.34 6.74 21.24
C VAL A 90 11.22 6.03 19.89
N ARG A 91 10.59 6.68 18.90
CA ARG A 91 10.50 6.15 17.52
C ARG A 91 11.86 5.79 16.95
N LEU A 92 12.90 6.59 17.19
CA LEU A 92 14.26 6.31 16.68
C LEU A 92 14.84 5.05 17.35
N HIS A 93 14.69 4.93 18.67
CA HIS A 93 15.19 3.81 19.46
C HIS A 93 14.50 2.48 19.10
N ILE A 94 13.19 2.50 18.90
CA ILE A 94 12.43 1.30 18.53
C ILE A 94 12.43 1.05 17.02
N HIS A 95 13.03 1.92 16.21
CA HIS A 95 12.97 1.87 14.75
C HIS A 95 11.53 1.81 14.20
N GLY A 96 10.70 2.74 14.66
CA GLY A 96 9.28 2.82 14.34
C GLY A 96 8.99 2.79 12.83
N ASP A 97 7.95 2.06 12.47
CA ASP A 97 7.51 1.75 11.10
C ASP A 97 6.56 2.79 10.49
N TYR A 98 6.53 3.98 11.08
CA TYR A 98 5.71 5.13 10.73
C TYR A 98 6.61 6.37 10.56
N PRO A 99 6.21 7.43 9.85
CA PRO A 99 7.03 8.63 9.69
C PRO A 99 7.17 9.41 11.02
N ALA A 100 8.19 10.28 11.11
CA ALA A 100 8.44 11.08 12.32
C ALA A 100 7.31 12.08 12.62
N SER A 101 6.57 12.51 11.60
CA SER A 101 5.37 13.35 11.74
C SER A 101 4.26 12.66 12.54
N ASP A 102 4.21 11.32 12.47
CA ASP A 102 3.15 10.51 13.06
C ASP A 102 3.61 9.87 14.39
N ALA A 103 4.74 10.34 14.92
CA ALA A 103 5.34 9.79 16.13
C ALA A 103 4.48 10.11 17.36
N THR A 104 3.65 9.15 17.71
CA THR A 104 2.73 9.22 18.84
C THR A 104 2.84 7.98 19.70
N ARG A 105 2.38 8.08 20.96
CA ARG A 105 2.22 6.94 21.87
C ARG A 105 1.50 5.76 21.23
N GLU A 106 0.42 6.02 20.52
CA GLU A 106 -0.39 4.96 19.90
C GLU A 106 0.33 4.26 18.75
N GLN A 107 1.11 5.00 17.94
CA GLN A 107 1.93 4.37 16.91
C GLN A 107 3.08 3.55 17.50
N ALA A 108 3.72 4.03 18.58
CA ALA A 108 4.71 3.24 19.31
C ALA A 108 4.13 1.94 19.89
N LYS A 109 2.92 1.99 20.46
CA LYS A 109 2.19 0.80 20.93
C LYS A 109 1.90 -0.17 19.78
N LYS A 110 1.35 0.31 18.66
CA LYS A 110 1.08 -0.52 17.47
C LYS A 110 2.35 -1.18 16.95
N HIS A 111 3.46 -0.45 16.89
CA HIS A 111 4.76 -0.98 16.51
C HIS A 111 5.20 -2.12 17.44
N MET A 112 5.19 -1.90 18.76
CA MET A 112 5.57 -2.93 19.73
C MET A 112 4.66 -4.16 19.68
N LEU A 113 3.36 -3.97 19.43
CA LEU A 113 2.43 -5.08 19.22
C LEU A 113 2.75 -5.86 17.94
N ARG A 114 3.16 -5.19 16.84
CA ARG A 114 3.64 -5.88 15.63
C ARG A 114 4.92 -6.66 15.90
N VAL A 115 5.86 -6.13 16.68
CA VAL A 115 7.06 -6.86 17.11
C VAL A 115 6.67 -8.10 17.91
N HIS A 116 5.75 -7.96 18.88
CA HIS A 116 5.27 -9.08 19.67
C HIS A 116 4.60 -10.14 18.80
N VAL A 117 3.70 -9.76 17.90
CA VAL A 117 3.05 -10.69 16.95
C VAL A 117 4.08 -11.46 16.12
N ASN A 118 5.18 -10.84 15.71
CA ASN A 118 6.25 -11.51 14.96
C ASN A 118 6.97 -12.60 15.77
N THR A 119 6.94 -12.52 17.11
CA THR A 119 7.49 -13.56 18.01
C THR A 119 6.54 -14.73 18.26
N LEU A 120 5.25 -14.56 17.96
CA LEU A 120 4.24 -15.59 18.21
C LEU A 120 4.27 -16.69 17.13
N SER A 121 3.73 -17.85 17.52
CA SER A 121 3.45 -18.98 16.61
C SER A 121 1.98 -19.42 16.64
N ASP A 122 1.22 -19.01 17.66
CA ASP A 122 -0.21 -19.32 17.76
C ASP A 122 -1.03 -18.42 16.82
N LEU A 123 -1.63 -19.02 15.79
CA LEU A 123 -2.34 -18.31 14.75
C LEU A 123 -3.60 -17.59 15.25
N SER A 124 -4.27 -18.15 16.27
CA SER A 124 -5.47 -17.55 16.85
C SER A 124 -5.13 -16.25 17.57
N THR A 125 -4.11 -16.28 18.43
CA THR A 125 -3.61 -15.11 19.15
C THR A 125 -3.11 -14.04 18.18
N ILE A 126 -2.36 -14.44 17.14
CA ILE A 126 -1.93 -13.52 16.06
C ILE A 126 -3.15 -12.84 15.44
N ALA A 127 -4.12 -13.60 14.95
CA ALA A 127 -5.30 -13.05 14.28
C ALA A 127 -6.09 -12.11 15.19
N ASN A 128 -6.29 -12.49 16.46
CA ASN A 128 -7.00 -11.68 17.44
C ASN A 128 -6.31 -10.34 17.71
N LEU A 129 -4.98 -10.34 17.88
CA LEU A 129 -4.22 -9.11 18.11
C LEU A 129 -4.23 -8.21 16.87
N VAL A 130 -4.02 -8.78 15.69
CA VAL A 130 -4.03 -8.03 14.44
C VAL A 130 -5.38 -7.38 14.20
N GLU A 131 -6.47 -8.12 14.41
CA GLU A 131 -7.82 -7.59 14.23
C GLU A 131 -8.19 -6.52 15.25
N LYS A 132 -7.91 -6.78 16.53
CA LYS A 132 -8.26 -5.87 17.64
C LYS A 132 -7.58 -4.51 17.50
N TYR A 133 -6.31 -4.49 17.08
CA TYR A 133 -5.50 -3.26 17.03
C TYR A 133 -5.24 -2.76 15.60
N LYS A 134 -5.86 -3.38 14.58
CA LYS A 134 -5.70 -3.03 13.15
C LYS A 134 -4.22 -2.98 12.72
N LEU A 135 -3.45 -3.98 13.14
CA LEU A 135 -2.00 -3.98 12.98
C LEU A 135 -1.54 -4.17 11.53
N ASN A 136 -2.43 -4.67 10.66
CA ASN A 136 -2.17 -4.93 9.24
C ASN A 136 -2.30 -3.68 8.34
N GLU A 137 -2.79 -2.56 8.85
CA GLU A 137 -2.84 -1.28 8.12
C GLU A 137 -1.44 -0.65 8.01
N GLY A 138 -1.08 -0.18 6.82
CA GLY A 138 0.21 0.48 6.59
C GLY A 138 1.44 -0.42 6.76
N HIS A 139 1.27 -1.73 6.58
CA HIS A 139 2.26 -2.74 6.89
C HIS A 139 3.65 -2.49 6.23
N PRO A 140 4.74 -2.28 7.00
CA PRO A 140 6.02 -1.80 6.49
C PRO A 140 6.75 -2.80 5.59
N PHE A 141 6.52 -4.09 5.80
CA PHE A 141 7.21 -5.18 5.11
C PHE A 141 6.30 -5.97 4.16
N SER A 142 5.18 -5.39 3.72
CA SER A 142 4.25 -6.04 2.78
C SER A 142 4.94 -6.52 1.49
N MET A 143 5.91 -5.74 0.98
CA MET A 143 6.77 -6.14 -0.13
C MET A 143 7.54 -7.44 0.18
N CYS A 144 8.19 -7.52 1.35
CA CYS A 144 8.96 -8.68 1.76
C CYS A 144 8.05 -9.90 1.97
N GLN A 145 6.91 -9.75 2.65
CA GLN A 145 5.94 -10.84 2.82
C GLN A 145 5.49 -11.40 1.47
N ASN A 146 5.13 -10.53 0.52
CA ASN A 146 4.67 -10.94 -0.82
C ASN A 146 5.77 -11.66 -1.63
N LEU A 147 7.05 -11.29 -1.43
CA LEU A 147 8.17 -12.00 -2.03
C LEU A 147 8.28 -13.44 -1.48
N LEU A 148 8.07 -13.61 -0.18
CA LEU A 148 8.18 -14.91 0.48
C LEU A 148 7.00 -15.83 0.14
N ILE A 149 5.75 -15.35 0.17
CA ILE A 149 4.53 -16.17 -0.06
C ILE A 149 4.61 -17.04 -1.32
N ASN A 150 5.21 -16.52 -2.40
CA ASN A 150 5.26 -17.21 -3.69
C ASN A 150 6.10 -18.50 -3.69
N HIS A 151 6.84 -18.82 -2.63
CA HIS A 151 7.83 -19.92 -2.61
C HIS A 151 7.81 -20.76 -1.33
N THR A 152 6.72 -20.80 -0.57
CA THR A 152 6.81 -21.38 0.78
C THR A 152 5.71 -22.33 1.23
N SER A 153 6.05 -22.99 2.34
CA SER A 153 5.26 -23.99 3.02
C SER A 153 3.95 -23.40 3.54
N LYS A 154 2.98 -24.29 3.76
CA LYS A 154 1.72 -24.02 4.46
C LYS A 154 1.89 -23.15 5.70
N LYS A 155 2.97 -23.36 6.48
CA LYS A 155 3.27 -22.61 7.71
C LYS A 155 3.36 -21.10 7.48
N ILE A 156 4.10 -20.65 6.46
CA ILE A 156 4.25 -19.21 6.17
C ILE A 156 2.92 -18.63 5.69
N ILE A 157 2.23 -19.36 4.80
CA ILE A 157 0.93 -18.94 4.27
C ILE A 157 -0.07 -18.76 5.41
N ASP A 158 -0.14 -19.72 6.34
CA ASP A 158 -1.06 -19.67 7.47
C ASP A 158 -0.75 -18.51 8.43
N GLU A 159 0.54 -18.27 8.73
CA GLU A 159 0.94 -17.18 9.63
C GLU A 159 0.69 -15.80 8.99
N TYR A 160 1.09 -15.60 7.73
CA TYR A 160 0.84 -14.34 7.03
C TYR A 160 -0.65 -14.11 6.78
N ALA A 161 -1.45 -15.16 6.61
CA ALA A 161 -2.89 -15.03 6.56
C ALA A 161 -3.48 -14.59 7.91
N ALA A 162 -2.99 -15.13 9.03
CA ALA A 162 -3.36 -14.68 10.37
C ALA A 162 -2.95 -13.23 10.64
N GLN A 163 -1.85 -12.79 10.04
CA GLN A 163 -1.38 -11.40 10.05
C GLN A 163 -2.19 -10.47 9.13
N GLY A 164 -3.20 -10.97 8.42
CA GLY A 164 -4.05 -10.17 7.53
C GLY A 164 -3.44 -9.88 6.16
N ASN A 165 -2.38 -10.60 5.75
CA ASN A 165 -1.83 -10.47 4.40
C ASN A 165 -2.81 -11.06 3.37
N GLU A 166 -3.35 -10.19 2.52
CA GLU A 166 -4.39 -10.55 1.57
C GLU A 166 -3.95 -11.54 0.48
N LEU A 167 -2.66 -11.52 0.09
CA LEU A 167 -2.12 -12.50 -0.84
C LEU A 167 -2.09 -13.88 -0.18
N ALA A 168 -1.61 -13.97 1.07
CA ALA A 168 -1.57 -15.22 1.84
C ALA A 168 -2.97 -15.78 2.10
N ILE A 169 -3.94 -14.94 2.47
CA ILE A 169 -5.36 -15.32 2.62
C ILE A 169 -5.88 -15.97 1.33
N GLY A 170 -5.65 -15.32 0.18
CA GLY A 170 -6.06 -15.85 -1.12
C GLY A 170 -5.45 -17.21 -1.44
N TRP A 171 -4.15 -17.38 -1.16
CA TRP A 171 -3.46 -18.67 -1.31
C TRP A 171 -4.03 -19.74 -0.37
N LYS A 172 -4.26 -19.42 0.91
CA LYS A 172 -4.84 -20.33 1.90
C LYS A 172 -6.20 -20.87 1.46
N ILE A 173 -7.11 -19.97 1.06
CA ILE A 173 -8.44 -20.35 0.54
C ILE A 173 -8.31 -21.25 -0.68
N SER A 174 -7.53 -20.84 -1.70
CA SER A 174 -7.33 -21.64 -2.92
C SER A 174 -6.74 -23.02 -2.62
N ASN A 175 -5.79 -23.10 -1.71
CA ASN A 175 -5.10 -24.34 -1.36
C ASN A 175 -6.00 -25.29 -0.55
N LEU A 176 -6.82 -24.77 0.38
CA LEU A 176 -7.87 -25.53 1.06
C LEU A 176 -8.91 -26.06 0.08
N THR A 177 -9.33 -25.28 -0.92
CA THR A 177 -10.27 -25.74 -1.95
C THR A 177 -9.70 -26.89 -2.79
N LYS A 178 -8.40 -26.81 -3.14
CA LYS A 178 -7.75 -27.73 -4.09
C LYS A 178 -7.06 -28.92 -3.43
N GLY A 179 -6.79 -28.87 -2.13
CA GLY A 179 -5.97 -29.86 -1.43
C GLY A 179 -4.51 -29.87 -1.93
N LYS A 180 -3.88 -28.70 -2.06
CA LYS A 180 -2.50 -28.55 -2.58
C LYS A 180 -1.57 -27.91 -1.57
N TYR A 181 -0.26 -28.04 -1.77
CA TYR A 181 0.79 -27.37 -0.98
C TYR A 181 0.71 -27.64 0.53
N GLY A 182 0.41 -28.89 0.91
CA GLY A 182 0.31 -29.33 2.31
C GLY A 182 -1.06 -29.07 2.97
N TYR A 183 -2.04 -28.59 2.20
CA TYR A 183 -3.42 -28.50 2.65
C TYR A 183 -4.20 -29.74 2.22
N GLU A 184 -4.96 -30.32 3.15
CA GLU A 184 -6.01 -31.27 2.81
C GLU A 184 -7.19 -30.52 2.18
N ARG A 185 -7.89 -31.16 1.25
CA ARG A 185 -9.04 -30.55 0.59
C ARG A 185 -10.16 -30.35 1.61
N ASN A 186 -10.48 -29.10 1.92
CA ASN A 186 -11.54 -28.73 2.85
C ASN A 186 -12.26 -27.47 2.35
N THR A 187 -13.25 -27.67 1.48
CA THR A 187 -14.05 -26.58 0.89
C THR A 187 -14.90 -25.86 1.92
N LYS A 188 -15.44 -26.60 2.92
CA LYS A 188 -16.24 -26.01 4.00
C LYS A 188 -15.44 -24.98 4.81
N HIS A 189 -14.19 -25.31 5.16
CA HIS A 189 -13.30 -24.38 5.85
C HIS A 189 -12.92 -23.19 4.95
N ALA A 190 -12.62 -23.42 3.67
CA ALA A 190 -12.33 -22.35 2.72
C ALA A 190 -13.49 -21.33 2.61
N ILE A 191 -14.73 -21.82 2.55
CA ILE A 191 -15.95 -21.00 2.53
C ILE A 191 -16.10 -20.23 3.84
N ALA A 192 -16.03 -20.91 4.99
CA ALA A 192 -16.22 -20.27 6.29
C ALA A 192 -15.21 -19.14 6.54
N LEU A 193 -13.95 -19.35 6.15
CA LEU A 193 -12.91 -18.32 6.23
C LEU A 193 -13.24 -17.12 5.33
N ASN A 194 -13.70 -17.37 4.10
CA ASN A 194 -14.05 -16.30 3.16
C ASN A 194 -15.30 -15.53 3.61
N ASP A 195 -16.32 -16.21 4.14
CA ASP A 195 -17.54 -15.59 4.62
C ASP A 195 -17.29 -14.69 5.85
N LEU A 196 -16.44 -15.11 6.79
CA LEU A 196 -16.00 -14.27 7.91
C LEU A 196 -15.31 -12.98 7.43
N LEU A 197 -14.56 -13.04 6.34
CA LEU A 197 -13.91 -11.85 5.76
C LEU A 197 -14.92 -10.90 5.11
N ILE A 198 -16.01 -11.44 4.54
CA ILE A 198 -17.11 -10.63 3.98
C ILE A 198 -17.84 -9.87 5.06
N GLU A 199 -18.10 -10.50 6.22
CA GLU A 199 -18.70 -9.84 7.39
C GLU A 199 -17.87 -8.66 7.86
N LYS A 200 -16.54 -8.73 7.67
CA LYS A 200 -15.58 -7.65 7.99
C LYS A 200 -15.40 -6.63 6.86
N GLY A 201 -16.17 -6.73 5.77
CA GLY A 201 -16.11 -5.81 4.63
C GLY A 201 -14.92 -6.02 3.69
N ASN A 202 -14.29 -7.20 3.69
CA ASN A 202 -13.17 -7.48 2.79
C ASN A 202 -13.64 -7.60 1.34
N GLN A 203 -13.23 -6.65 0.50
CA GLN A 203 -13.64 -6.58 -0.90
C GLN A 203 -13.24 -7.82 -1.72
N LYS A 204 -12.02 -8.34 -1.53
CA LYS A 204 -11.57 -9.53 -2.27
C LYS A 204 -12.30 -10.79 -1.83
N ALA A 205 -12.76 -10.88 -0.59
CA ALA A 205 -13.58 -11.98 -0.13
C ALA A 205 -14.98 -11.95 -0.77
N ILE A 206 -15.56 -10.75 -0.94
CA ILE A 206 -16.80 -10.55 -1.69
C ILE A 206 -16.62 -11.01 -3.14
N ASP A 207 -15.55 -10.56 -3.80
CA ASP A 207 -15.22 -10.97 -5.17
C ASP A 207 -15.07 -12.49 -5.30
N ARG A 208 -14.37 -13.13 -4.34
CA ARG A 208 -14.22 -14.60 -4.30
C ARG A 208 -15.56 -15.32 -4.16
N LYS A 209 -16.47 -14.85 -3.30
CA LYS A 209 -17.80 -15.46 -3.15
C LYS A 209 -18.63 -15.29 -4.41
N ILE A 210 -18.60 -14.12 -5.04
CA ILE A 210 -19.26 -13.89 -6.34
C ILE A 210 -18.75 -14.89 -7.38
N GLN A 211 -17.43 -14.98 -7.57
CA GLN A 211 -16.83 -15.92 -8.52
C GLN A 211 -17.14 -17.37 -8.13
N GLY A 212 -17.19 -17.66 -6.83
CA GLY A 212 -17.53 -18.97 -6.30
C GLY A 212 -18.93 -19.41 -6.68
N VAL A 213 -19.93 -18.60 -6.39
CA VAL A 213 -21.33 -18.95 -6.66
C VAL A 213 -21.66 -18.91 -8.16
N VAL A 214 -20.98 -18.07 -8.95
CA VAL A 214 -21.18 -17.99 -10.42
C VAL A 214 -20.49 -19.15 -11.15
N ASN A 215 -19.24 -19.46 -10.81
CA ASN A 215 -18.38 -20.37 -11.57
C ASN A 215 -18.08 -21.69 -10.86
N GLY A 216 -18.53 -21.89 -9.61
CA GLY A 216 -18.18 -23.04 -8.79
C GLY A 216 -16.74 -22.98 -8.24
N TRP A 217 -16.19 -21.77 -8.06
CA TRP A 217 -14.82 -21.56 -7.59
C TRP A 217 -14.72 -21.50 -6.05
N TYR A 218 -13.51 -21.62 -5.52
CA TYR A 218 -13.20 -21.47 -4.08
C TYR A 218 -13.99 -22.40 -3.15
N GLY A 219 -14.58 -23.47 -3.68
CA GLY A 219 -15.34 -24.46 -2.93
C GLY A 219 -16.83 -24.18 -2.84
N TYR A 220 -17.29 -23.00 -3.30
CA TYR A 220 -18.71 -22.70 -3.39
C TYR A 220 -19.37 -23.52 -4.50
N GLU A 221 -20.57 -24.03 -4.22
CA GLU A 221 -21.39 -24.64 -5.24
C GLU A 221 -21.91 -23.57 -6.20
N LYS A 222 -21.93 -23.91 -7.49
CA LYS A 222 -22.51 -23.05 -8.51
C LYS A 222 -24.00 -22.95 -8.27
N ASN A 223 -24.47 -21.80 -7.77
CA ASN A 223 -25.88 -21.55 -7.52
C ASN A 223 -26.28 -20.18 -8.08
N PRO A 224 -26.65 -20.11 -9.37
CA PRO A 224 -27.02 -18.85 -10.02
C PRO A 224 -28.17 -18.09 -9.35
N GLN A 225 -29.01 -18.75 -8.55
CA GLN A 225 -30.09 -18.11 -7.80
C GLN A 225 -29.59 -17.43 -6.52
N ALA A 226 -28.70 -18.09 -5.75
CA ALA A 226 -28.08 -17.53 -4.54
C ALA A 226 -27.24 -16.27 -4.84
N VAL A 227 -26.71 -16.15 -6.07
CA VAL A 227 -26.05 -14.94 -6.56
C VAL A 227 -26.96 -13.71 -6.41
N ASN A 228 -28.24 -13.82 -6.74
CA ASN A 228 -29.16 -12.68 -6.71
C ASN A 228 -29.44 -12.22 -5.26
N THR A 229 -29.60 -13.16 -4.32
CA THR A 229 -29.76 -12.85 -2.90
C THR A 229 -28.53 -12.14 -2.33
N LEU A 230 -27.34 -12.65 -2.64
CA LEU A 230 -26.08 -12.02 -2.21
C LEU A 230 -25.94 -10.60 -2.80
N TYR A 231 -26.24 -10.42 -4.08
CA TYR A 231 -26.17 -9.10 -4.70
C TYR A 231 -27.23 -8.12 -4.18
N LYS A 232 -28.42 -8.58 -3.78
CA LYS A 232 -29.40 -7.74 -3.08
C LYS A 232 -28.82 -7.21 -1.77
N TYR A 233 -28.32 -8.11 -0.93
CA TYR A 233 -27.68 -7.77 0.35
C TYR A 233 -26.48 -6.80 0.20
N LEU A 234 -25.66 -7.01 -0.84
CA LEU A 234 -24.50 -6.15 -1.11
C LEU A 234 -24.90 -4.77 -1.67
N ALA A 235 -25.94 -4.72 -2.51
CA ALA A 235 -26.43 -3.46 -3.08
C ALA A 235 -27.04 -2.54 -2.01
N GLU A 236 -27.72 -3.11 -1.01
CA GLU A 236 -28.24 -2.38 0.16
C GLU A 236 -27.13 -1.72 0.99
N ARG A 237 -25.90 -2.24 0.93
CA ARG A 237 -24.71 -1.69 1.60
C ARG A 237 -23.84 -0.84 0.68
N GLY A 238 -24.32 -0.50 -0.52
CA GLY A 238 -23.61 0.36 -1.45
C GLY A 238 -22.43 -0.28 -2.20
N HIS A 239 -22.31 -1.62 -2.19
CA HIS A 239 -21.25 -2.30 -2.94
C HIS A 239 -21.38 -2.05 -4.45
N GLU A 240 -20.35 -1.50 -5.08
CA GLU A 240 -20.42 -0.92 -6.43
C GLU A 240 -20.97 -1.87 -7.51
N GLU A 241 -20.40 -3.09 -7.62
CA GLU A 241 -20.85 -4.06 -8.64
C GLU A 241 -22.25 -4.59 -8.35
N ALA A 242 -22.64 -4.64 -7.06
CA ALA A 242 -23.96 -5.10 -6.66
C ALA A 242 -25.03 -4.05 -6.99
N THR A 243 -24.73 -2.78 -6.72
CA THR A 243 -25.57 -1.64 -7.10
C THR A 243 -25.73 -1.54 -8.61
N LYS A 244 -24.65 -1.73 -9.37
CA LYS A 244 -24.70 -1.81 -10.85
C LYS A 244 -25.61 -2.93 -11.35
N ARG A 245 -25.53 -4.11 -10.72
CA ARG A 245 -26.40 -5.25 -11.04
C ARG A 245 -27.86 -4.98 -10.66
N LYS A 246 -28.12 -4.32 -9.53
CA LYS A 246 -29.46 -3.88 -9.12
C LYS A 246 -30.07 -2.92 -10.14
N ILE A 247 -29.32 -1.88 -10.55
CA ILE A 247 -29.75 -0.95 -11.61
C ILE A 247 -30.11 -1.73 -12.87
N THR A 248 -29.21 -2.59 -13.35
CA THR A 248 -29.44 -3.46 -14.53
C THR A 248 -30.69 -4.34 -14.37
N GLY A 249 -30.84 -4.98 -13.20
CA GLY A 249 -31.98 -5.83 -12.89
C GLY A 249 -33.31 -5.07 -12.95
N LEU A 250 -33.36 -3.88 -12.36
CA LEU A 250 -34.52 -2.99 -12.40
C LEU A 250 -34.83 -2.51 -13.83
N ILE A 251 -33.85 -2.36 -14.71
CA ILE A 251 -34.10 -1.93 -16.10
C ILE A 251 -34.72 -3.05 -16.95
N TYR A 252 -34.22 -4.28 -16.80
CA TYR A 252 -34.55 -5.39 -17.68
C TYR A 252 -35.49 -6.43 -17.07
N GLY A 253 -35.87 -6.30 -15.80
CA GLY A 253 -36.56 -7.36 -15.08
C GLY A 253 -35.67 -8.60 -14.87
N GLN A 254 -34.38 -8.38 -14.58
CA GLN A 254 -33.38 -9.44 -14.48
C GLN A 254 -32.79 -9.51 -13.07
N HIS A 255 -32.00 -10.56 -12.80
CA HIS A 255 -31.27 -10.74 -11.55
C HIS A 255 -32.17 -10.75 -10.29
N GLY A 256 -33.44 -11.17 -10.46
CA GLY A 256 -34.42 -11.25 -9.38
C GLY A 256 -35.01 -9.90 -8.97
N TYR A 257 -34.94 -8.89 -9.83
CA TYR A 257 -35.65 -7.62 -9.68
C TYR A 257 -36.74 -7.51 -10.73
N ASP A 258 -37.90 -7.02 -10.33
CA ASP A 258 -38.94 -6.62 -11.27
C ASP A 258 -38.52 -5.37 -12.03
N ARG A 259 -39.06 -5.20 -13.23
CA ARG A 259 -38.73 -4.07 -14.07
C ARG A 259 -39.29 -2.78 -13.47
N ASP A 260 -38.40 -1.91 -13.02
CA ASP A 260 -38.66 -0.57 -12.51
C ASP A 260 -37.55 0.40 -12.97
N CYS A 261 -37.73 0.94 -14.17
CA CYS A 261 -36.79 1.91 -14.73
C CYS A 261 -36.69 3.19 -13.89
N ALA A 262 -37.75 3.59 -13.19
CA ALA A 262 -37.77 4.82 -12.41
C ALA A 262 -36.89 4.68 -11.16
N ALA A 263 -37.00 3.55 -10.44
CA ALA A 263 -36.10 3.23 -9.33
C ALA A 263 -34.65 3.11 -9.79
N ALA A 264 -34.39 2.50 -10.96
CA ALA A 264 -33.05 2.41 -11.53
C ALA A 264 -32.42 3.79 -11.78
N VAL A 265 -33.20 4.72 -12.37
CA VAL A 265 -32.78 6.11 -12.61
C VAL A 265 -32.55 6.83 -11.28
N ALA A 266 -33.45 6.73 -10.30
CA ALA A 266 -33.31 7.40 -9.01
C ALA A 266 -32.03 6.97 -8.26
N ILE A 267 -31.73 5.66 -8.24
CA ILE A 267 -30.48 5.15 -7.66
C ILE A 267 -29.28 5.74 -8.42
N ASN A 268 -29.34 5.79 -9.75
CA ASN A 268 -28.23 6.29 -10.56
C ASN A 268 -28.02 7.80 -10.41
N GLU A 269 -29.09 8.61 -10.29
CA GLU A 269 -28.99 10.05 -10.00
C GLU A 269 -28.34 10.32 -8.64
N SER A 270 -28.76 9.60 -7.59
CA SER A 270 -28.14 9.74 -6.26
C SER A 270 -26.63 9.41 -6.28
N LEU A 271 -26.23 8.40 -7.05
CA LEU A 271 -24.81 8.08 -7.24
C LEU A 271 -24.06 9.19 -8.00
N ILE A 272 -24.71 9.85 -8.98
CA ILE A 272 -24.12 10.99 -9.71
C ILE A 272 -23.90 12.18 -8.77
N GLU A 273 -24.87 12.46 -7.88
CA GLU A 273 -24.75 13.51 -6.85
C GLU A 273 -23.56 13.25 -5.91
N GLN A 274 -23.25 11.98 -5.64
CA GLN A 274 -22.08 11.55 -4.88
C GLN A 274 -20.77 11.52 -5.70
N GLY A 275 -20.80 11.91 -6.98
CA GLY A 275 -19.62 11.94 -7.86
C GLY A 275 -19.21 10.59 -8.44
N ASN A 276 -20.09 9.57 -8.41
CA ASN A 276 -19.79 8.24 -8.92
C ASN A 276 -19.60 8.24 -10.46
N GLN A 277 -18.39 7.90 -10.91
CA GLN A 277 -18.02 7.91 -12.32
C GLN A 277 -18.78 6.89 -13.17
N GLN A 278 -19.08 5.71 -12.62
CA GLN A 278 -19.87 4.71 -13.35
C GLN A 278 -21.31 5.18 -13.56
N ALA A 279 -21.90 5.84 -12.57
CA ALA A 279 -23.27 6.34 -12.65
C ALA A 279 -23.40 7.45 -13.69
N ILE A 280 -22.41 8.36 -13.74
CA ILE A 280 -22.26 9.35 -14.81
C ILE A 280 -22.25 8.65 -16.17
N GLY A 281 -21.40 7.63 -16.34
CA GLY A 281 -21.32 6.85 -17.57
C GLY A 281 -22.63 6.20 -18.00
N ARG A 282 -23.41 5.66 -17.05
CA ARG A 282 -24.73 5.05 -17.29
C ARG A 282 -25.75 6.07 -17.81
N LYS A 283 -25.82 7.26 -17.20
CA LYS A 283 -26.72 8.34 -17.65
C LYS A 283 -26.36 8.81 -19.06
N MET A 284 -25.07 8.99 -19.35
CA MET A 284 -24.59 9.36 -20.69
C MET A 284 -24.97 8.29 -21.73
N GLN A 285 -24.81 7.01 -21.41
CA GLN A 285 -25.24 5.92 -22.30
C GLN A 285 -26.77 5.90 -22.47
N GLY A 286 -27.50 6.12 -21.38
CA GLY A 286 -28.96 6.13 -21.37
C GLY A 286 -29.57 7.14 -22.35
N PHE A 287 -29.02 8.36 -22.39
CA PHE A 287 -29.46 9.37 -23.35
C PHE A 287 -29.20 9.02 -24.82
N THR A 288 -28.29 8.09 -25.10
CA THR A 288 -27.84 7.78 -26.48
C THR A 288 -28.62 6.62 -27.12
N GLY A 289 -29.42 5.90 -26.34
CA GLY A 289 -30.44 4.97 -26.84
C GLY A 289 -30.03 3.50 -26.96
N PHE A 290 -28.79 3.11 -26.66
CA PHE A 290 -28.45 1.70 -26.46
C PHE A 290 -28.71 1.34 -24.99
N ASN A 291 -29.66 0.44 -24.74
CA ASN A 291 -29.89 -0.16 -23.43
C ASN A 291 -30.28 0.81 -22.28
N GLY A 292 -30.50 2.11 -22.58
CA GLY A 292 -31.30 3.12 -21.87
C GLY A 292 -30.96 3.46 -20.42
N TYR A 293 -30.44 2.53 -19.61
CA TYR A 293 -30.32 2.62 -18.16
C TYR A 293 -31.55 3.19 -17.44
N GLY A 294 -32.75 2.99 -18.00
CA GLY A 294 -34.01 3.59 -17.53
C GLY A 294 -34.24 5.03 -18.02
N TYR A 295 -33.23 5.69 -18.58
CA TYR A 295 -33.32 7.01 -19.21
C TYR A 295 -33.96 6.94 -20.61
N LYS A 296 -34.76 7.97 -20.91
CA LYS A 296 -35.26 8.20 -22.26
C LYS A 296 -34.12 8.69 -23.16
N LYS A 297 -34.04 8.16 -24.39
CA LYS A 297 -33.11 8.66 -25.40
C LYS A 297 -33.39 10.14 -25.64
N ASP A 298 -32.38 10.97 -25.38
CA ASP A 298 -32.41 12.41 -25.62
C ASP A 298 -30.98 12.87 -25.92
N LEU A 299 -30.67 12.92 -27.21
CA LEU A 299 -29.32 13.27 -27.67
C LEU A 299 -28.97 14.73 -27.34
N LYS A 300 -29.96 15.63 -27.27
CA LYS A 300 -29.71 17.04 -26.89
C LYS A 300 -29.35 17.13 -25.41
N ALA A 301 -30.11 16.44 -24.56
CA ALA A 301 -29.78 16.34 -23.14
C ALA A 301 -28.42 15.63 -22.90
N ALA A 302 -28.07 14.65 -23.74
CA ALA A 302 -26.76 14.01 -23.70
C ALA A 302 -25.63 15.02 -23.91
N ALA A 303 -25.71 15.83 -24.97
CA ALA A 303 -24.69 16.83 -25.28
C ALA A 303 -24.54 17.86 -24.15
N VAL A 304 -25.66 18.40 -23.63
CA VAL A 304 -25.66 19.35 -22.50
C VAL A 304 -25.03 18.74 -21.25
N PHE A 305 -25.38 17.48 -20.93
CA PHE A 305 -24.81 16.79 -19.78
C PHE A 305 -23.31 16.52 -19.94
N ILE A 306 -22.89 16.11 -21.15
CA ILE A 306 -21.48 15.93 -21.51
C ILE A 306 -20.71 17.25 -21.38
N ASP A 307 -21.24 18.36 -21.90
CA ASP A 307 -20.59 19.67 -21.84
C ASP A 307 -20.40 20.15 -20.40
N SER A 308 -21.43 20.02 -19.57
CA SER A 308 -21.38 20.37 -18.15
C SER A 308 -20.28 19.60 -17.40
N LEU A 309 -20.17 18.29 -17.65
CA LEU A 309 -19.16 17.45 -17.03
C LEU A 309 -17.76 17.70 -17.58
N ALA A 310 -17.63 17.91 -18.89
CA ALA A 310 -16.36 18.25 -19.52
C ALA A 310 -15.82 19.59 -19.00
N GLY A 311 -16.69 20.59 -18.78
CA GLY A 311 -16.33 21.85 -18.14
C GLY A 311 -15.85 21.72 -16.69
N LYS A 312 -16.22 20.62 -16.01
CA LYS A 312 -15.71 20.26 -14.67
C LYS A 312 -14.47 19.35 -14.71
N GLY A 313 -13.89 19.11 -15.89
CA GLY A 313 -12.70 18.28 -16.06
C GLY A 313 -12.96 16.77 -16.05
N ASN A 314 -14.21 16.31 -16.23
CA ASN A 314 -14.51 14.89 -16.28
C ASN A 314 -13.93 14.23 -17.55
N GLU A 315 -12.99 13.29 -17.38
CA GLU A 315 -12.23 12.68 -18.48
C GLU A 315 -13.11 11.88 -19.48
N GLU A 316 -14.12 11.16 -18.98
CA GLU A 316 -15.06 10.41 -19.83
C GLU A 316 -15.90 11.36 -20.68
N ALA A 317 -16.39 12.45 -20.08
CA ALA A 317 -17.15 13.48 -20.78
C ALA A 317 -16.31 14.21 -21.83
N ILE A 318 -15.07 14.58 -21.49
CA ILE A 318 -14.11 15.14 -22.44
C ILE A 318 -13.94 14.21 -23.64
N ARG A 319 -13.70 12.92 -23.41
CA ARG A 319 -13.52 11.93 -24.49
C ARG A 319 -14.77 11.82 -25.37
N ARG A 320 -15.96 11.75 -24.77
CA ARG A 320 -17.21 11.66 -25.52
C ARG A 320 -17.55 12.92 -26.30
N LYS A 321 -17.22 14.10 -25.77
CA LYS A 321 -17.33 15.35 -26.53
C LYS A 321 -16.43 15.32 -27.76
N ILE A 322 -15.19 14.86 -27.62
CA ILE A 322 -14.25 14.70 -28.73
C ILE A 322 -14.78 13.71 -29.78
N ASP A 323 -15.22 12.53 -29.35
CA ASP A 323 -15.81 11.52 -30.24
C ASP A 323 -17.08 12.05 -30.93
N GLY A 324 -17.91 12.78 -30.17
CA GLY A 324 -19.14 13.43 -30.62
C GLY A 324 -18.88 14.46 -31.72
N LEU A 325 -18.01 15.43 -31.46
CA LEU A 325 -17.60 16.43 -32.45
C LEU A 325 -16.94 15.78 -33.67
N SER A 326 -16.13 14.74 -33.48
CA SER A 326 -15.41 14.10 -34.60
C SER A 326 -16.30 13.28 -35.52
N ASN A 327 -17.34 12.63 -34.97
CA ASN A 327 -18.11 11.62 -35.69
C ASN A 327 -19.62 11.91 -35.78
N GLY A 328 -20.11 12.98 -35.15
CA GLY A 328 -21.54 13.29 -35.07
C GLY A 328 -22.29 12.42 -34.06
N TRP A 329 -21.62 11.97 -33.00
CA TRP A 329 -22.21 11.10 -31.98
C TRP A 329 -22.76 11.90 -30.80
N TYR A 330 -23.57 11.24 -29.95
CA TYR A 330 -24.01 11.79 -28.66
C TYR A 330 -24.76 13.13 -28.72
N GLY A 331 -25.38 13.44 -29.86
CA GLY A 331 -26.13 14.68 -30.08
C GLY A 331 -25.30 15.85 -30.57
N TYR A 332 -24.02 15.65 -30.84
CA TYR A 332 -23.18 16.63 -31.51
C TYR A 332 -23.33 16.53 -33.02
N GLU A 333 -23.29 17.67 -33.70
CA GLU A 333 -23.07 17.72 -35.14
C GLU A 333 -21.61 17.36 -35.45
N LYS A 334 -21.37 16.62 -36.53
CA LYS A 334 -20.02 16.23 -36.94
C LYS A 334 -19.24 17.48 -37.37
N ASN A 335 -18.33 17.92 -36.52
CA ASN A 335 -17.39 19.00 -36.75
C ASN A 335 -15.99 18.60 -36.23
N PRO A 336 -15.18 17.88 -37.04
CA PRO A 336 -13.85 17.45 -36.64
C PRO A 336 -12.91 18.61 -36.31
N GLN A 337 -13.11 19.79 -36.93
CA GLN A 337 -12.31 20.98 -36.63
C GLN A 337 -12.58 21.49 -35.21
N ALA A 338 -13.84 21.47 -34.77
CA ALA A 338 -14.19 21.79 -33.39
C ALA A 338 -13.60 20.77 -32.39
N ALA A 339 -13.48 19.50 -32.77
CA ALA A 339 -12.80 18.50 -31.95
C ALA A 339 -11.30 18.82 -31.80
N VAL A 340 -10.62 19.22 -32.88
CA VAL A 340 -9.21 19.66 -32.86
C VAL A 340 -9.03 20.85 -31.92
N ILE A 341 -9.82 21.91 -32.08
CA ILE A 341 -9.76 23.12 -31.24
C ILE A 341 -9.96 22.76 -29.76
N PHE A 342 -10.95 21.92 -29.46
CA PHE A 342 -11.23 21.50 -28.09
C PHE A 342 -10.09 20.68 -27.48
N ILE A 343 -9.50 19.75 -28.26
CA ILE A 343 -8.33 18.97 -27.84
C ILE A 343 -7.13 19.89 -27.58
N ASP A 344 -6.86 20.82 -28.49
CA ASP A 344 -5.70 21.72 -28.40
C ASP A 344 -5.79 22.61 -27.16
N SER A 345 -6.96 23.20 -26.89
CA SER A 345 -7.19 24.00 -25.68
C SER A 345 -6.95 23.21 -24.39
N LEU A 346 -7.37 21.94 -24.33
CA LEU A 346 -7.13 21.08 -23.17
C LEU A 346 -5.67 20.66 -23.04
N VAL A 347 -4.97 20.49 -24.16
CA VAL A 347 -3.52 20.22 -24.17
C VAL A 347 -2.74 21.43 -23.67
N GLU A 348 -3.12 22.64 -24.08
CA GLU A 348 -2.54 23.90 -23.59
C GLU A 348 -2.74 24.08 -22.08
N GLN A 349 -3.89 23.63 -21.55
CA GLN A 349 -4.18 23.60 -20.12
C GLN A 349 -3.48 22.45 -19.36
N GLY A 350 -2.73 21.59 -20.06
CA GLY A 350 -1.94 20.52 -19.43
C GLY A 350 -2.71 19.25 -19.06
N HIS A 351 -3.90 19.00 -19.64
CA HIS A 351 -4.67 17.80 -19.35
C HIS A 351 -4.00 16.52 -19.90
N GLN A 352 -3.38 15.74 -19.00
CA GLN A 352 -2.53 14.60 -19.32
C GLN A 352 -3.18 13.53 -20.21
N GLU A 353 -4.42 13.13 -19.90
CA GLU A 353 -5.14 12.13 -20.72
C GLU A 353 -5.47 12.66 -22.13
N THR A 354 -5.74 13.97 -22.26
CA THR A 354 -5.96 14.61 -23.56
C THR A 354 -4.67 14.71 -24.38
N ILE A 355 -3.52 14.96 -23.74
CA ILE A 355 -2.21 14.93 -24.43
C ILE A 355 -1.94 13.53 -25.00
N SER A 356 -2.16 12.49 -24.20
CA SER A 356 -2.05 11.09 -24.63
C SER A 356 -3.00 10.77 -25.79
N LEU A 357 -4.23 11.31 -25.77
CA LEU A 357 -5.21 11.16 -26.84
C LEU A 357 -4.74 11.85 -28.13
N LYS A 358 -4.26 13.10 -28.05
CA LYS A 358 -3.74 13.85 -29.21
C LYS A 358 -2.58 13.13 -29.90
N ILE A 359 -1.65 12.56 -29.12
CA ILE A 359 -0.56 11.73 -29.67
C ILE A 359 -1.13 10.57 -30.51
N LYS A 360 -2.07 9.81 -29.96
CA LYS A 360 -2.73 8.70 -30.69
C LYS A 360 -3.49 9.19 -31.92
N ALA A 361 -4.14 10.35 -31.82
CA ALA A 361 -4.89 10.98 -32.91
C ALA A 361 -3.97 11.31 -34.09
N LEU A 362 -2.83 11.95 -33.82
CA LEU A 362 -1.81 12.30 -34.81
C LEU A 362 -1.15 11.06 -35.42
N LEU A 363 -0.93 10.00 -34.63
CA LEU A 363 -0.37 8.73 -35.15
C LEU A 363 -1.33 7.99 -36.09
N ALA A 364 -2.63 8.06 -35.80
CA ALA A 364 -3.66 7.30 -36.51
C ALA A 364 -4.40 8.10 -37.60
N GLY A 365 -4.28 9.43 -37.60
CA GLY A 365 -5.12 10.31 -38.42
C GLY A 365 -6.58 10.29 -37.98
N LYS A 366 -6.85 10.60 -36.70
CA LYS A 366 -8.19 10.56 -36.08
C LYS A 366 -8.57 11.89 -35.45
N TYR A 367 -9.85 12.05 -35.14
CA TYR A 367 -10.40 13.21 -34.41
C TYR A 367 -10.17 14.56 -35.09
N GLY A 368 -10.23 14.57 -36.42
CA GLY A 368 -9.96 15.76 -37.24
C GLY A 368 -8.47 16.02 -37.50
N TYR A 369 -7.55 15.29 -36.87
CA TYR A 369 -6.14 15.37 -37.19
C TYR A 369 -5.79 14.54 -38.42
N GLU A 370 -4.99 15.12 -39.31
CA GLU A 370 -4.26 14.35 -40.31
C GLU A 370 -3.17 13.50 -39.64
N LYS A 371 -2.83 12.38 -40.28
CA LYS A 371 -1.78 11.50 -39.80
C LYS A 371 -0.44 12.24 -39.86
N ASN A 372 0.06 12.67 -38.70
CA ASN A 372 1.33 13.36 -38.55
C ASN A 372 2.15 12.73 -37.42
N PRO A 373 2.88 11.64 -37.70
CA PRO A 373 3.67 10.96 -36.68
C PRO A 373 4.76 11.84 -36.10
N LYS A 374 5.32 12.78 -36.87
CA LYS A 374 6.37 13.68 -36.39
C LYS A 374 5.85 14.65 -35.32
N ALA A 375 4.67 15.23 -35.53
CA ALA A 375 4.02 16.06 -34.52
C ALA A 375 3.68 15.23 -33.25
N ALA A 376 3.25 13.97 -33.42
CA ALA A 376 3.01 13.07 -32.29
C ALA A 376 4.28 12.80 -31.48
N ALA A 377 5.42 12.57 -32.16
CA ALA A 377 6.72 12.38 -31.54
C ALA A 377 7.17 13.64 -30.77
N ASN A 378 7.01 14.83 -31.34
CA ASN A 378 7.37 16.09 -30.67
C ASN A 378 6.55 16.30 -29.38
N LEU A 379 5.25 16.02 -29.42
CA LEU A 379 4.40 16.13 -28.24
C LEU A 379 4.74 15.06 -27.17
N ASN A 380 5.03 13.83 -27.61
CA ASN A 380 5.45 12.75 -26.72
C ASN A 380 6.81 13.04 -26.07
N ASP A 381 7.71 13.76 -26.75
CA ASP A 381 9.01 14.15 -26.21
C ASP A 381 8.90 15.07 -25.00
N VAL A 382 7.95 16.01 -25.01
CA VAL A 382 7.66 16.88 -23.84
C VAL A 382 7.24 16.04 -22.64
N LEU A 383 6.32 15.08 -22.83
CA LEU A 383 5.89 14.18 -21.75
C LEU A 383 7.02 13.26 -21.27
N ALA A 384 7.87 12.78 -22.18
CA ALA A 384 9.01 11.95 -21.81
C ALA A 384 10.04 12.75 -20.99
N GLN A 385 10.26 14.02 -21.31
CA GLN A 385 11.10 14.93 -20.53
C GLN A 385 10.55 15.18 -19.13
N GLN A 386 9.23 15.25 -18.97
CA GLN A 386 8.53 15.34 -17.68
C GLN A 386 8.52 14.02 -16.88
N GLY A 387 9.06 12.93 -17.45
CA GLY A 387 9.19 11.64 -16.74
C GLY A 387 8.00 10.69 -16.89
N HIS A 388 7.04 10.99 -17.78
CA HIS A 388 5.86 10.14 -17.95
C HIS A 388 6.22 8.75 -18.50
N LYS A 389 5.96 7.71 -17.70
CA LYS A 389 6.29 6.31 -17.99
C LYS A 389 5.85 5.85 -19.40
N LYS A 390 4.58 6.07 -19.74
CA LYS A 390 4.02 5.66 -21.05
C LYS A 390 4.71 6.37 -22.22
N ALA A 391 5.03 7.65 -22.07
CA ALA A 391 5.67 8.45 -23.11
C ALA A 391 7.14 8.02 -23.35
N ILE A 392 7.87 7.75 -22.26
CA ILE A 392 9.21 7.16 -22.30
C ILE A 392 9.19 5.83 -23.06
N THR A 393 8.28 4.92 -22.68
CA THR A 393 8.13 3.63 -23.37
C THR A 393 7.78 3.81 -24.85
N LEU A 394 6.87 4.74 -25.18
CA LEU A 394 6.47 5.01 -26.57
C LEU A 394 7.64 5.52 -27.40
N LYS A 395 8.47 6.42 -26.84
CA LYS A 395 9.67 6.96 -27.49
C LYS A 395 10.72 5.86 -27.72
N ILE A 396 11.03 5.08 -26.68
CA ILE A 396 12.00 3.98 -26.75
C ILE A 396 11.58 2.95 -27.80
N THR A 397 10.33 2.48 -27.75
CA THR A 397 9.81 1.53 -28.73
C THR A 397 9.73 2.13 -30.14
N GLY A 398 9.43 3.43 -30.24
CA GLY A 398 9.50 4.20 -31.48
C GLY A 398 10.88 4.10 -32.12
N HIS A 399 11.94 4.39 -31.35
CA HIS A 399 13.33 4.27 -31.82
C HIS A 399 13.74 2.82 -32.13
N ILE A 400 13.31 1.83 -31.35
CA ILE A 400 13.67 0.43 -31.62
C ILE A 400 13.08 -0.06 -32.95
N PHE A 401 11.82 0.27 -33.22
CA PHE A 401 11.07 -0.29 -34.35
C PHE A 401 10.95 0.65 -35.55
N GLY A 402 11.36 1.92 -35.44
CA GLY A 402 11.11 2.94 -36.45
C GLY A 402 9.63 3.27 -36.58
N ARG A 403 8.96 3.51 -35.45
CA ARG A 403 7.51 3.74 -35.38
C ARG A 403 7.20 4.99 -34.57
N ASN A 404 5.93 5.39 -34.58
CA ASN A 404 5.41 6.50 -33.80
C ASN A 404 6.06 7.86 -34.11
N GLY A 405 6.58 8.05 -35.32
CA GLY A 405 7.28 9.28 -35.73
C GLY A 405 8.74 9.35 -35.32
N TYR A 406 9.29 8.28 -34.75
CA TYR A 406 10.70 8.14 -34.45
C TYR A 406 11.40 7.31 -35.51
N GLU A 407 12.60 7.76 -35.89
CA GLU A 407 13.46 7.00 -36.78
C GLU A 407 14.02 5.76 -36.07
N LYS A 408 14.15 4.68 -36.84
CA LYS A 408 14.71 3.43 -36.34
C LYS A 408 16.18 3.65 -35.99
N GLY A 409 16.53 3.48 -34.73
CA GLY A 409 17.88 3.62 -34.21
C GLY A 409 17.98 2.98 -32.84
N LEU A 410 18.63 1.81 -32.77
CA LEU A 410 18.86 1.14 -31.49
C LEU A 410 19.76 1.98 -30.58
N GLU A 411 20.72 2.71 -31.16
CA GLU A 411 21.59 3.63 -30.44
C GLU A 411 20.82 4.78 -29.79
N ASN A 412 19.85 5.39 -30.50
CA ASN A 412 18.97 6.42 -29.94
C ASN A 412 18.14 5.91 -28.77
N ALA A 413 17.65 4.67 -28.84
CA ALA A 413 16.92 4.04 -27.74
C ALA A 413 17.82 3.84 -26.51
N ILE A 414 19.06 3.38 -26.70
CA ILE A 414 20.04 3.18 -25.62
C ILE A 414 20.42 4.52 -24.99
N ILE A 415 20.75 5.54 -25.79
CA ILE A 415 21.12 6.88 -25.30
C ILE A 415 20.02 7.46 -24.42
N LEU A 416 18.76 7.33 -24.86
CA LEU A 416 17.62 7.80 -24.09
C LEU A 416 17.44 7.03 -22.77
N ILE A 417 17.54 5.70 -22.82
CA ILE A 417 17.44 4.87 -21.61
C ILE A 417 18.54 5.24 -20.62
N ASP A 418 19.78 5.35 -21.08
CA ASP A 418 20.93 5.66 -20.23
C ASP A 418 20.85 7.07 -19.63
N SER A 419 20.36 8.05 -20.41
CA SER A 419 20.09 9.40 -19.89
C SER A 419 19.04 9.40 -18.78
N LEU A 420 17.93 8.67 -18.97
CA LEU A 420 16.86 8.56 -17.97
C LEU A 420 17.27 7.74 -16.75
N VAL A 421 18.12 6.74 -16.93
CA VAL A 421 18.77 6.02 -15.83
C VAL A 421 19.62 6.97 -15.00
N GLY A 422 20.40 7.86 -15.63
CA GLY A 422 21.16 8.90 -14.94
C GLY A 422 20.30 9.85 -14.10
N LYS A 423 19.00 9.97 -14.43
CA LYS A 423 18.01 10.75 -13.67
C LYS A 423 17.21 9.92 -12.64
N GLY A 424 17.56 8.65 -12.44
CA GLY A 424 16.88 7.77 -11.49
C GLY A 424 15.50 7.28 -11.94
N ASN A 425 15.18 7.30 -13.24
CA ASN A 425 13.88 6.84 -13.72
C ASN A 425 13.74 5.30 -13.61
N GLU A 426 12.84 4.84 -12.75
CA GLU A 426 12.69 3.42 -12.43
C GLU A 426 12.28 2.54 -13.63
N GLU A 427 11.50 3.09 -14.57
CA GLU A 427 11.14 2.35 -15.78
C GLU A 427 12.34 2.21 -16.73
N ALA A 428 13.14 3.27 -16.90
CA ALA A 428 14.37 3.19 -17.69
C ALA A 428 15.38 2.22 -17.07
N ILE A 429 15.52 2.22 -15.73
CA ILE A 429 16.32 1.25 -14.98
C ILE A 429 15.85 -0.19 -15.28
N ARG A 430 14.53 -0.44 -15.19
CA ARG A 430 13.94 -1.75 -15.53
C ARG A 430 14.27 -2.17 -16.96
N LEU A 431 14.06 -1.28 -17.94
CA LEU A 431 14.33 -1.55 -19.35
C LEU A 431 15.82 -1.83 -19.62
N LYS A 432 16.74 -1.09 -18.98
CA LYS A 432 18.18 -1.36 -19.07
C LYS A 432 18.55 -2.72 -18.49
N ILE A 433 18.02 -3.07 -17.32
CA ILE A 433 18.27 -4.38 -16.68
C ILE A 433 17.75 -5.51 -17.57
N GLU A 434 16.53 -5.41 -18.10
CA GLU A 434 15.97 -6.42 -19.00
C GLU A 434 16.71 -6.49 -20.34
N GLY A 435 17.10 -5.33 -20.88
CA GLY A 435 17.90 -5.21 -22.08
C GLY A 435 19.23 -5.93 -21.95
N LEU A 436 19.99 -5.63 -20.91
CA LEU A 436 21.26 -6.31 -20.61
C LEU A 436 21.06 -7.78 -20.26
N SER A 437 19.98 -8.15 -19.57
CA SER A 437 19.74 -9.56 -19.18
C SER A 437 19.39 -10.46 -20.38
N ASN A 438 18.58 -9.95 -21.30
CA ASN A 438 17.94 -10.75 -22.35
C ASN A 438 18.37 -10.40 -23.78
N GLY A 439 19.08 -9.28 -23.98
CA GLY A 439 19.41 -8.76 -25.31
C GLY A 439 18.27 -7.96 -25.94
N TRP A 440 17.49 -7.25 -25.12
CA TRP A 440 16.33 -6.45 -25.57
C TRP A 440 16.67 -4.96 -25.66
N HIS A 441 15.77 -4.18 -26.27
CA HIS A 441 15.83 -2.72 -26.31
C HIS A 441 17.11 -2.14 -26.92
N GLY A 442 17.76 -2.89 -27.83
CA GLY A 442 19.01 -2.49 -28.46
C GLY A 442 20.26 -2.91 -27.69
N TYR A 443 20.14 -3.31 -26.42
CA TYR A 443 21.29 -3.78 -25.64
C TYR A 443 21.73 -5.17 -26.10
N LYS A 444 23.05 -5.36 -26.22
CA LYS A 444 23.64 -6.70 -26.31
C LYS A 444 23.45 -7.43 -24.99
N LYS A 445 23.06 -8.70 -25.05
CA LYS A 445 22.90 -9.55 -23.86
C LYS A 445 24.22 -9.60 -23.07
N ASN A 446 24.20 -9.02 -21.88
CA ASN A 446 25.26 -9.02 -20.88
C ASN A 446 24.64 -9.15 -19.46
N PRO A 447 24.32 -10.38 -19.02
CA PRO A 447 23.72 -10.63 -17.70
C PRO A 447 24.59 -10.16 -16.53
N GLN A 448 25.91 -10.18 -16.67
CA GLN A 448 26.85 -9.73 -15.63
C GLN A 448 26.74 -8.22 -15.41
N ALA A 449 26.65 -7.43 -16.48
CA ALA A 449 26.42 -5.99 -16.39
C ALA A 449 25.05 -5.67 -15.78
N ALA A 450 24.01 -6.44 -16.12
CA ALA A 450 22.68 -6.30 -15.51
C ALA A 450 22.73 -6.50 -13.99
N ILE A 451 23.41 -7.56 -13.54
CA ILE A 451 23.61 -7.85 -12.11
C ILE A 451 24.39 -6.72 -11.44
N ALA A 452 25.54 -6.34 -11.99
CA ALA A 452 26.40 -5.31 -11.39
C ALA A 452 25.65 -3.98 -11.23
N PHE A 453 24.88 -3.59 -12.24
CA PHE A 453 24.08 -2.38 -12.21
C PHE A 453 22.95 -2.46 -11.17
N ASN A 454 22.19 -3.56 -11.12
CA ASN A 454 21.14 -3.74 -10.11
C ASN A 454 21.71 -3.82 -8.69
N ASP A 455 22.84 -4.49 -8.49
CA ASP A 455 23.52 -4.58 -7.19
C ASP A 455 24.00 -3.23 -6.70
N HIS A 456 24.47 -2.36 -7.59
CA HIS A 456 24.83 -0.98 -7.25
C HIS A 456 23.62 -0.19 -6.75
N LEU A 457 22.48 -0.27 -7.46
CA LEU A 457 21.23 0.39 -7.04
C LEU A 457 20.70 -0.17 -5.72
N ALA A 458 20.79 -1.48 -5.51
CA ALA A 458 20.37 -2.11 -4.26
C ALA A 458 21.19 -1.61 -3.07
N LYS A 459 22.51 -1.42 -3.24
CA LYS A 459 23.40 -0.83 -2.22
C LYS A 459 23.06 0.63 -1.90
N GLN A 460 22.41 1.35 -2.82
CA GLN A 460 21.90 2.71 -2.59
C GLN A 460 20.50 2.72 -1.95
N GLY A 461 19.97 1.56 -1.55
CA GLY A 461 18.65 1.45 -0.94
C GLY A 461 17.47 1.47 -1.92
N ASN A 462 17.71 1.31 -3.24
CA ASN A 462 16.61 1.24 -4.20
C ASN A 462 15.75 -0.02 -3.95
N LYS A 463 14.50 0.19 -3.53
CA LYS A 463 13.56 -0.87 -3.15
C LYS A 463 13.27 -1.86 -4.28
N GLU A 464 13.09 -1.38 -5.50
CA GLU A 464 12.84 -2.27 -6.65
C GLU A 464 14.10 -3.04 -7.05
N ALA A 465 15.30 -2.46 -6.89
CA ALA A 465 16.56 -3.17 -7.11
C ALA A 465 16.78 -4.28 -6.08
N ILE A 466 16.49 -4.02 -4.79
CA ILE A 466 16.49 -5.03 -3.72
C ILE A 466 15.53 -6.17 -4.06
N LYS A 467 14.29 -5.83 -4.43
CA LYS A 467 13.28 -6.80 -4.83
C LYS A 467 13.72 -7.63 -6.05
N ARG A 468 14.27 -6.99 -7.09
CA ARG A 468 14.81 -7.67 -8.28
C ARG A 468 15.97 -8.58 -7.95
N LYS A 469 16.85 -8.20 -7.02
CA LYS A 469 17.97 -9.03 -6.59
C LYS A 469 17.47 -10.29 -5.86
N ILE A 470 16.55 -10.14 -4.91
CA ILE A 470 15.94 -11.26 -4.19
C ILE A 470 15.22 -12.18 -5.17
N GLU A 471 14.34 -11.63 -6.01
CA GLU A 471 13.59 -12.40 -7.00
C GLU A 471 14.53 -13.07 -8.03
N GLY A 472 15.54 -12.34 -8.49
CA GLY A 472 16.54 -12.79 -9.44
C GLY A 472 17.29 -14.01 -8.93
N VAL A 473 17.78 -13.96 -7.69
CA VAL A 473 18.50 -15.10 -7.07
C VAL A 473 17.58 -16.29 -6.83
N LEU A 474 16.34 -16.06 -6.40
CA LEU A 474 15.37 -17.14 -6.13
C LEU A 474 14.84 -17.81 -7.40
N ARG A 475 14.59 -17.04 -8.47
CA ARG A 475 13.89 -17.51 -9.69
C ARG A 475 14.78 -17.63 -10.92
N GLY A 476 15.99 -17.09 -10.91
CA GLY A 476 16.83 -17.00 -12.11
C GLY A 476 16.33 -15.94 -13.09
N ARG A 477 16.13 -14.70 -12.64
CA ARG A 477 15.66 -13.56 -13.45
C ARG A 477 16.68 -12.42 -13.43
N TYR A 478 16.52 -11.43 -14.32
CA TYR A 478 17.33 -10.19 -14.32
C TYR A 478 18.84 -10.43 -14.42
N GLY A 479 19.23 -11.47 -15.16
CA GLY A 479 20.63 -11.87 -15.32
C GLY A 479 21.18 -12.72 -14.18
N TYR A 480 20.53 -12.75 -13.01
CA TYR A 480 20.87 -13.67 -11.93
C TYR A 480 20.55 -15.10 -12.34
N THR A 481 21.49 -16.00 -12.05
CA THR A 481 21.23 -17.44 -12.15
C THR A 481 20.61 -17.93 -10.85
N ARG A 482 19.69 -18.88 -10.95
CA ARG A 482 19.15 -19.58 -9.78
C ARG A 482 20.32 -20.30 -9.09
N LYS A 483 20.76 -19.78 -7.95
CA LYS A 483 21.88 -20.34 -7.18
C LYS A 483 21.39 -20.88 -5.84
N LYS A 484 22.18 -21.76 -5.22
CA LYS A 484 22.03 -22.12 -3.80
C LYS A 484 21.95 -20.82 -2.98
N THR A 485 20.97 -20.74 -2.09
CA THR A 485 20.57 -19.56 -1.31
C THR A 485 21.66 -18.99 -0.39
N ILE A 486 22.83 -19.64 -0.31
CA ILE A 486 24.00 -19.21 0.47
C ILE A 486 24.42 -17.77 0.15
N ARG A 487 24.49 -17.39 -1.14
CA ARG A 487 24.85 -16.00 -1.52
C ARG A 487 23.79 -14.97 -1.10
N LEU A 488 22.52 -15.37 -1.06
CA LEU A 488 21.42 -14.52 -0.63
C LEU A 488 21.47 -14.30 0.89
N LYS A 489 21.71 -15.38 1.65
CA LYS A 489 21.95 -15.34 3.09
C LYS A 489 23.07 -14.36 3.45
N THR A 490 24.26 -14.54 2.87
CA THR A 490 25.43 -13.68 3.20
C THR A 490 25.15 -12.21 2.91
N TRP A 491 24.45 -11.91 1.82
CA TRP A 491 24.07 -10.53 1.52
C TRP A 491 23.06 -9.98 2.52
N ILE A 492 22.01 -10.73 2.86
CA ILE A 492 21.04 -10.33 3.89
C ILE A 492 21.72 -10.09 5.24
N GLU A 493 22.67 -10.94 5.64
CA GLU A 493 23.41 -10.77 6.89
C GLU A 493 24.27 -9.49 6.89
N ALA A 494 24.94 -9.20 5.77
CA ALA A 494 25.75 -7.98 5.63
C ALA A 494 24.90 -6.71 5.70
N GLU A 495 23.76 -6.67 5.00
CA GLU A 495 22.85 -5.53 5.02
C GLU A 495 22.16 -5.37 6.40
N ALA A 496 21.78 -6.49 7.04
CA ALA A 496 21.23 -6.46 8.38
C ALA A 496 22.25 -5.93 9.42
N TYR A 497 23.54 -6.25 9.25
CA TYR A 497 24.61 -5.70 10.08
C TYR A 497 24.78 -4.19 9.90
N GLN A 498 24.50 -3.66 8.70
CA GLN A 498 24.45 -2.21 8.42
C GLN A 498 23.19 -1.53 8.97
N GLY A 499 22.24 -2.29 9.55
CA GLY A 499 20.99 -1.76 10.10
C GLY A 499 19.85 -1.63 9.08
N GLU A 500 20.01 -2.19 7.88
CA GLU A 500 18.98 -2.14 6.84
C GLU A 500 17.72 -2.89 7.28
N ARG A 501 16.62 -2.16 7.47
CA ARG A 501 15.38 -2.69 8.08
C ARG A 501 14.77 -3.85 7.30
N TRP A 502 14.77 -3.78 5.97
CA TRP A 502 14.28 -4.86 5.12
C TRP A 502 15.14 -6.13 5.26
N ALA A 503 16.45 -5.98 5.47
CA ALA A 503 17.37 -7.11 5.63
C ALA A 503 17.25 -7.73 7.03
N CYS A 504 17.13 -6.91 8.07
CA CYS A 504 16.78 -7.38 9.42
C CYS A 504 15.48 -8.19 9.40
N TYR A 505 14.45 -7.68 8.73
CA TYR A 505 13.21 -8.41 8.53
C TYR A 505 13.44 -9.77 7.84
N LEU A 506 14.08 -9.80 6.68
CA LEU A 506 14.31 -11.05 5.95
C LEU A 506 15.19 -12.05 6.70
N LYS A 507 16.16 -11.58 7.51
CA LYS A 507 16.95 -12.42 8.40
C LYS A 507 16.08 -13.06 9.48
N ALA A 508 15.21 -12.27 10.13
CA ALA A 508 14.26 -12.77 11.12
C ALA A 508 13.35 -13.85 10.52
N GLN A 509 12.76 -13.59 9.34
CA GLN A 509 11.92 -14.58 8.64
C GLN A 509 12.74 -15.81 8.19
N GLY A 510 13.99 -15.60 7.76
CA GLY A 510 14.95 -16.64 7.42
C GLY A 510 15.16 -17.62 8.57
N LEU A 511 15.50 -17.11 9.75
CA LEU A 511 15.66 -17.89 10.99
C LEU A 511 14.34 -18.55 11.41
N LYS A 512 13.22 -17.81 11.35
CA LYS A 512 11.91 -18.31 11.77
C LYS A 512 11.42 -19.50 10.95
N TYR A 513 11.70 -19.51 9.65
CA TYR A 513 11.13 -20.50 8.72
C TYR A 513 12.15 -21.40 8.02
N GLY A 514 13.44 -21.20 8.21
CA GLY A 514 14.48 -21.96 7.49
C GLY A 514 14.52 -21.65 6.00
N ILE A 515 14.35 -20.38 5.63
CA ILE A 515 14.28 -19.93 4.23
C ILE A 515 15.45 -19.02 3.89
N LEU A 516 15.59 -18.66 2.61
CA LEU A 516 16.63 -17.73 2.14
C LEU A 516 18.08 -18.19 2.46
N GLY A 517 18.26 -19.47 2.76
CA GLY A 517 19.56 -20.08 3.10
C GLY A 517 19.86 -20.14 4.59
N PHE A 518 18.98 -19.62 5.44
CA PHE A 518 19.06 -19.77 6.90
C PHE A 518 18.55 -21.14 7.34
N GLN A 519 19.14 -21.69 8.40
CA GLN A 519 18.59 -22.83 9.11
C GLN A 519 17.48 -22.35 10.04
N GLN A 520 16.44 -23.18 10.20
CA GLN A 520 15.33 -22.84 11.07
C GLN A 520 15.75 -22.89 12.53
N ASP A 521 15.63 -21.77 13.23
CA ASP A 521 15.86 -21.64 14.66
C ASP A 521 14.88 -20.61 15.22
N HIS A 522 13.83 -21.10 15.87
CA HIS A 522 12.76 -20.27 16.41
C HIS A 522 13.23 -19.39 17.56
N GLN A 523 14.10 -19.91 18.44
CA GLN A 523 14.55 -19.16 19.60
C GLN A 523 15.48 -18.04 19.16
N ALA A 524 16.41 -18.32 18.24
CA ALA A 524 17.27 -17.30 17.64
C ALA A 524 16.43 -16.24 16.89
N ALA A 525 15.38 -16.65 16.17
CA ALA A 525 14.48 -15.70 15.51
C ALA A 525 13.78 -14.76 16.51
N ILE A 526 13.23 -15.28 17.61
CA ILE A 526 12.56 -14.48 18.64
C ILE A 526 13.53 -13.48 19.28
N LEU A 527 14.71 -13.94 19.70
CA LEU A 527 15.74 -13.08 20.29
C LEU A 527 16.19 -11.99 19.30
N TYR A 528 16.34 -12.34 18.02
CA TYR A 528 16.71 -11.40 16.97
C TYR A 528 15.61 -10.36 16.72
N ILE A 529 14.35 -10.77 16.68
CA ILE A 529 13.18 -9.90 16.50
C ILE A 529 13.08 -8.89 17.65
N GLN A 530 13.23 -9.35 18.90
CA GLN A 530 13.14 -8.50 20.09
C GLN A 530 14.28 -7.50 20.17
N SER A 531 15.53 -7.95 19.97
CA SER A 531 16.71 -7.07 20.02
C SER A 531 16.74 -5.99 18.93
N ASN A 532 16.07 -6.23 17.80
CA ASN A 532 16.04 -5.31 16.67
C ASN A 532 14.68 -4.64 16.45
N ASN A 533 13.70 -4.84 17.35
CA ASN A 533 12.33 -4.31 17.23
C ASN A 533 11.75 -4.52 15.82
N ILE A 534 11.69 -5.77 15.35
CA ILE A 534 11.27 -6.10 13.98
C ILE A 534 9.76 -6.42 13.94
N PRO A 535 8.91 -5.55 13.37
CA PRO A 535 7.49 -5.89 13.17
C PRO A 535 7.33 -7.03 12.14
N TYR A 536 6.21 -7.75 12.18
CA TYR A 536 5.92 -8.86 11.26
C TYR A 536 5.75 -8.42 9.81
#